data_AF-A0A5K0Y3S3-F1
#
_entry.id   AF-A0A5K0Y3S3-F1
#
_cell.length_a   1.000
_cell.length_b   1.000
_cell.length_c   1.000
_cell.angle_alpha   90.00
_cell.angle_beta   90.00
_cell.angle_gamma   90.00
#
_symmetry.space_group_name_H-M   'P 1'
#
loop_
_entity.id
_entity.type
_entity.pdbx_description
1 polymer ?
#
loop_
_entity_poly.entity_id
_entity_poly.type
_entity_poly.pdbx_seq_one_letter_code
_entity_poly.pdbx_strand_id
1 'polypeptide(L)'
;FPALLHLLEMEDRSVRLAAGEGVVSIVEWAKRNASHPDDNSVNMFTGYEDVINQMKSLSIEAGGRGTSKKELGNQRSFFYDALAYMQ
;
A
#
# COMPACT_ATOMS: atom_id res chain seq x y z
N PHE A 1 -7.48 4.08 7.79
CA PHE A 1 -6.36 4.25 6.83
C PHE A 1 -5.74 5.66 6.74
N PRO A 2 -6.34 6.77 7.23
CA PRO A 2 -5.75 8.11 7.07
C PRO A 2 -4.30 8.26 7.55
N ALA A 3 -3.94 7.61 8.67
CA ALA A 3 -2.56 7.61 9.15
C ALA A 3 -1.59 6.88 8.22
N LEU A 4 -2.00 5.74 7.65
CA LEU A 4 -1.18 4.99 6.69
C LEU A 4 -1.02 5.74 5.36
N LEU A 5 -2.07 6.44 4.93
CA LEU A 5 -1.99 7.32 3.76
C LEU A 5 -0.90 8.39 3.94
N HIS A 6 -0.92 9.08 5.08
CA HIS A 6 0.11 10.07 5.40
C HIS A 6 1.53 9.47 5.39
N LEU A 7 1.71 8.27 5.94
CA LEU A 7 3.01 7.58 5.95
C LEU A 7 3.46 7.16 4.53
N LEU A 8 2.54 6.79 3.64
CA LEU A 8 2.82 6.47 2.25
C LEU A 8 3.21 7.70 1.41
N GLU A 9 2.88 8.91 1.87
CA GLU A 9 3.24 10.18 1.24
C GLU A 9 4.59 10.72 1.74
N MET A 10 5.16 10.16 2.81
CA MET A 10 6.44 10.60 3.36
C MET A 10 7.60 10.36 2.40
N GLU A 11 8.61 11.22 2.41
CA GLU A 11 9.79 11.12 1.55
C GLU A 11 10.70 9.94 1.92
N ASP A 12 10.68 9.49 3.17
CA ASP A 12 11.47 8.34 3.62
C ASP A 12 10.92 7.04 3.02
N ARG A 13 11.77 6.36 2.23
CA ARG A 13 11.43 5.10 1.57
C ARG A 13 11.08 3.99 2.55
N SER A 14 11.83 3.87 3.64
CA SER A 14 11.61 2.82 4.64
C SER A 14 10.26 3.00 5.31
N VAL A 15 9.88 4.26 5.57
CA VAL A 15 8.54 4.60 6.08
C VAL A 15 7.46 4.20 5.08
N ARG A 16 7.61 4.53 3.79
CA ARG A 16 6.63 4.13 2.77
C ARG A 16 6.49 2.61 2.66
N LEU A 17 7.59 1.86 2.69
CA LEU A 17 7.54 0.40 2.62
C LEU A 17 6.86 -0.21 3.85
N ALA A 18 7.23 0.22 5.06
CA ALA A 18 6.60 -0.25 6.28
C ALA A 18 5.10 0.07 6.31
N ALA A 19 4.71 1.26 5.82
CA ALA A 19 3.30 1.63 5.68
C ALA A 19 2.57 0.70 4.69
N GLY A 20 3.19 0.39 3.55
CA GLY A 20 2.66 -0.55 2.57
C GLY A 20 2.49 -1.97 3.12
N GLU A 21 3.45 -2.48 3.89
CA GLU A 21 3.33 -3.78 4.59
C GLU A 21 2.21 -3.78 5.62
N GLY A 22 2.06 -2.66 6.35
CA GLY A 22 0.95 -2.47 7.30
C GLY A 22 -0.42 -2.49 6.60
N VAL A 23 -0.54 -1.88 5.42
CA VAL A 23 -1.76 -1.92 4.61
C VAL A 23 -2.10 -3.36 4.21
N VAL A 24 -1.12 -4.11 3.69
CA VAL A 24 -1.32 -5.52 3.31
C VAL A 24 -1.80 -6.35 4.50
N SER A 25 -1.18 -6.16 5.67
CA SER A 25 -1.53 -6.89 6.89
C SER A 25 -2.96 -6.60 7.35
N ILE A 26 -3.42 -5.34 7.27
CA ILE A 26 -4.80 -4.97 7.63
C ILE A 26 -5.80 -5.57 6.64
N VAL A 27 -5.50 -5.51 5.34
CA VAL A 27 -6.35 -6.10 4.29
C VAL A 27 -6.47 -7.61 4.49
N GLU A 28 -5.36 -8.30 4.75
CA GLU A 28 -5.36 -9.72 5.03
C GLU A 28 -6.19 -10.06 6.28
N TRP A 29 -6.00 -9.31 7.37
CA TRP A 29 -6.80 -9.47 8.58
C TRP A 29 -8.29 -9.27 8.30
N ALA A 30 -8.66 -8.23 7.55
CA ALA A 30 -10.05 -7.95 7.22
C ALA A 30 -10.68 -9.06 6.37
N LYS A 31 -9.96 -9.59 5.38
CA LYS A 31 -10.41 -10.74 4.57
C LYS A 31 -10.57 -12.00 5.43
N ARG A 32 -9.66 -12.27 6.37
CA ARG A 32 -9.76 -13.42 7.30
C ARG A 32 -10.93 -13.32 8.28
N ASN A 33 -11.34 -12.11 8.64
CA ASN A 33 -12.45 -11.85 9.57
C ASN A 33 -13.76 -11.50 8.83
N ALA A 34 -13.76 -11.55 7.50
CA ALA A 34 -14.95 -11.35 6.70
C ALA A 34 -15.94 -12.50 6.94
N SER A 35 -17.23 -12.18 7.05
CA SER A 35 -18.26 -13.19 7.35
C SER A 35 -18.51 -14.11 6.16
N HIS A 36 -18.24 -13.60 4.96
CA HIS A 36 -18.35 -14.32 3.70
C HIS A 36 -17.09 -14.09 2.83
N PRO A 37 -16.72 -15.05 1.96
CA PRO A 37 -15.55 -14.92 1.08
C PRO A 37 -15.61 -13.71 0.13
N ASP A 38 -16.83 -13.28 -0.24
CA ASP A 38 -17.08 -12.13 -1.12
C ASP A 38 -17.39 -10.84 -0.35
N ASP A 39 -17.36 -10.89 0.99
CA ASP A 39 -17.58 -9.71 1.82
C ASP A 39 -16.34 -8.82 1.73
N ASN A 40 -16.49 -7.70 1.03
CA ASN A 40 -15.43 -6.72 0.84
C ASN A 40 -15.27 -5.87 2.10
N SER A 41 -14.99 -6.52 3.22
CA SER A 41 -14.90 -5.95 4.57
C SER A 41 -13.89 -4.80 4.66
N VAL A 42 -12.93 -4.75 3.73
CA VAL A 42 -11.96 -3.65 3.59
C VAL A 42 -12.60 -2.32 3.20
N ASN A 43 -13.75 -2.33 2.51
CA ASN A 43 -14.49 -1.11 2.17
C ASN A 43 -15.07 -0.41 3.40
N MET A 44 -15.13 -1.09 4.55
CA MET A 44 -15.53 -0.46 5.82
C MET A 44 -14.47 0.51 6.35
N PHE A 45 -13.22 0.41 5.87
CA PHE A 45 -12.18 1.30 6.33
C PHE A 45 -12.17 2.61 5.56
N THR A 46 -12.40 3.71 6.27
CA THR A 46 -12.23 5.06 5.74
C THR A 46 -10.81 5.27 5.19
N GLY A 47 -10.72 5.77 3.96
CA GLY A 47 -9.47 6.07 3.25
C GLY A 47 -8.79 4.87 2.60
N TYR A 48 -9.47 3.72 2.48
CA TYR A 48 -8.92 2.54 1.81
C TYR A 48 -8.63 2.80 0.33
N GLU A 49 -9.59 3.38 -0.41
CA GLU A 49 -9.40 3.69 -1.84
C GLU A 49 -8.25 4.66 -2.09
N ASP A 50 -8.13 5.70 -1.26
CA ASP A 50 -7.03 6.67 -1.34
C ASP A 50 -5.68 5.99 -1.15
N VAL A 51 -5.58 5.07 -0.19
CA VAL A 51 -4.36 4.28 0.04
C VAL A 51 -4.05 3.35 -1.13
N ILE A 52 -5.04 2.68 -1.69
CA ILE A 52 -4.83 1.83 -2.88
C ILE A 52 -4.35 2.67 -4.07
N ASN A 53 -4.92 3.85 -4.27
CA ASN A 53 -4.50 4.77 -5.32
C ASN A 53 -3.07 5.28 -5.09
N GLN A 54 -2.71 5.57 -3.82
CA GLN A 54 -1.34 5.95 -3.47
C GLN A 54 -0.34 4.80 -3.71
N MET A 55 -0.68 3.57 -3.33
CA MET A 55 0.16 2.40 -3.60
C MET A 55 0.29 2.13 -5.11
N LYS A 56 -0.76 2.37 -5.90
CA LYS A 56 -0.68 2.31 -7.38
C LYS A 56 0.24 3.39 -7.93
N SER A 57 0.18 4.60 -7.39
CA SER A 57 1.10 5.67 -7.78
C SER A 57 2.56 5.27 -7.48
N LEU A 58 2.83 4.75 -6.28
CA LEU A 58 4.16 4.30 -5.86
C LEU A 58 4.67 3.07 -6.64
N SER A 59 3.77 2.25 -7.19
CA SER A 59 4.17 1.13 -8.07
C SER A 59 4.53 1.60 -9.48
N ILE A 60 4.06 2.76 -9.94
CA ILE A 60 4.40 3.32 -11.26
C ILE A 60 5.45 4.44 -11.20
N GLU A 61 5.67 5.04 -10.03
CA GLU A 61 6.54 6.20 -9.88
C GLU A 61 8.02 5.85 -10.15
N ALA A 62 8.50 6.30 -11.30
CA ALA A 62 9.91 6.27 -11.66
C ALA A 62 10.62 7.52 -11.11
N GLY A 63 11.01 7.50 -9.84
CA GLY A 63 11.87 8.54 -9.27
C GLY A 63 11.15 9.55 -8.39
N GLY A 64 10.80 9.15 -7.16
CA GLY A 64 10.44 10.11 -6.12
C GLY A 64 11.58 11.08 -5.80
N ARG A 65 11.22 12.26 -5.26
CA ARG A 65 12.14 13.36 -4.92
C ARG A 65 13.34 12.84 -4.13
N GLY A 66 14.52 12.79 -4.75
CA GLY A 66 15.79 12.49 -4.09
C GLY A 66 16.23 11.03 -4.00
N THR A 67 15.57 10.08 -4.66
CA THR A 67 15.87 8.63 -4.49
C THR A 67 16.79 8.06 -5.58
N SER A 68 17.71 7.15 -5.22
CA SER A 68 18.66 6.53 -6.16
C SER A 68 18.01 5.45 -7.05
N LYS A 69 18.55 5.22 -8.26
CA LYS A 69 17.97 4.28 -9.26
C LYS A 69 17.73 2.85 -8.74
N LYS A 70 18.57 2.34 -7.85
CA LYS A 70 18.44 0.98 -7.26
C LYS A 70 17.24 0.90 -6.32
N GLU A 71 17.01 1.95 -5.53
CA GLU A 71 15.93 2.01 -4.55
C GLU A 71 14.56 2.15 -5.19
N LEU A 72 14.50 2.78 -6.37
CA LEU A 72 13.30 2.89 -7.21
C LEU A 72 12.84 1.54 -7.74
N GLY A 73 13.78 0.71 -8.25
CA GLY A 73 13.45 -0.62 -8.77
C GLY A 73 12.80 -1.52 -7.70
N ASN A 74 13.36 -1.49 -6.49
CA ASN A 74 12.86 -2.29 -5.38
C ASN A 74 11.51 -1.79 -4.84
N GLN A 75 11.29 -0.46 -4.82
CA GLN A 75 10.01 0.13 -4.39
C GLN A 75 8.87 -0.23 -5.33
N ARG A 76 9.09 -0.11 -6.64
CA ARG A 76 8.12 -0.54 -7.66
C ARG A 76 7.76 -2.01 -7.52
N SER A 77 8.77 -2.88 -7.37
CA SER A 77 8.53 -4.32 -7.22
C SER A 77 7.64 -4.60 -6.01
N PHE A 78 7.97 -4.02 -4.85
CA PHE A 78 7.19 -4.23 -3.64
C PHE A 78 5.73 -3.79 -3.79
N PHE A 79 5.46 -2.55 -4.23
CA PHE A 79 4.08 -2.06 -4.31
C PHE A 79 3.27 -2.76 -5.40
N TYR A 80 3.92 -3.18 -6.50
CA TYR A 80 3.28 -4.01 -7.51
C TYR A 80 2.86 -5.37 -6.93
N ASP A 81 3.78 -6.05 -6.24
CA ASP A 81 3.53 -7.36 -5.63
C ASP A 81 2.47 -7.27 -4.53
N ALA A 82 2.51 -6.22 -3.70
CA ALA A 82 1.54 -5.96 -2.65
C ALA A 82 0.13 -5.73 -3.21
N LEU A 83 0.00 -4.92 -4.28
CA LEU A 83 -1.29 -4.70 -4.94
C LEU A 83 -1.83 -5.98 -5.57
N ALA A 84 -0.97 -6.77 -6.22
CA ALA A 84 -1.36 -8.05 -6.82
C ALA A 84 -1.83 -9.08 -5.76
N TYR A 85 -1.23 -9.07 -4.57
CA TYR A 85 -1.64 -9.93 -3.47
C TYR A 85 -2.99 -9.52 -2.85
N MET A 86 -3.28 -8.21 -2.82
CA MET A 86 -4.50 -7.69 -2.19
C MET A 86 -5.74 -7.78 -3.09
N GLN A 87 -5.58 -7.94 -4.41
CA GLN A 87 -6.67 -8.19 -5.36
C GLN A 87 -7.17 -9.63 -5.27
#